data_AF-A0A8X7CFL3-F1
#
_entry.id   AF-A0A8X7CFL3-F1
#
_cell.length_a   1.000
_cell.length_b   1.000
_cell.length_c   1.000
_cell.angle_alpha   90.00
_cell.angle_beta   90.00
_cell.angle_gamma   90.00
#
_symmetry.space_group_name_H-M   'P 1'
#
loop_
_entity.id
_entity.type
_entity.pdbx_description
1 polymer ?
#
loop_
_entity_poly.entity_id
_entity_poly.type
_entity_poly.pdbx_seq_one_letter_code
_entity_poly.pdbx_strand_id
1 'polypeptide(L)'
;MLQEPIEYTTPDFVARLVTQAEKSRQLARIRTLAAQEKDRRRYNSRHRAVLYQPGDLVWIYIPVREVGRSVKTVEKVLRAVPSSAQTFGCNLRGSRF
;
A
#
# COMPACT_ATOMS: atom_id res chain seq x y z
N MET A 1 49.77 -28.02 -13.69
CA MET A 1 48.74 -27.72 -12.68
C MET A 1 47.54 -27.19 -13.45
N LEU A 2 46.70 -28.10 -13.95
CA LEU A 2 45.53 -27.71 -14.74
C LEU A 2 44.48 -27.22 -13.77
N GLN A 3 44.01 -26.00 -14.01
CA GLN A 3 42.95 -25.37 -13.26
C GLN A 3 41.65 -26.06 -13.67
N GLU A 4 41.04 -26.82 -12.76
CA GLU A 4 39.78 -27.54 -12.98
C GLU A 4 38.66 -26.57 -13.39
N PRO A 5 37.86 -26.86 -14.44
CA PRO A 5 36.75 -26.03 -14.82
C PRO A 5 35.65 -26.08 -13.75
N ILE A 6 35.14 -24.90 -13.38
CA ILE A 6 34.03 -24.73 -12.45
C ILE A 6 32.73 -25.16 -13.15
N GLU A 7 32.52 -26.46 -13.28
CA GLU A 7 31.30 -27.01 -13.87
C GLU A 7 30.51 -27.75 -12.78
N TYR A 8 30.06 -27.01 -11.76
CA TYR A 8 29.12 -27.55 -10.78
C TYR A 8 27.68 -27.29 -11.24
N THR A 9 27.03 -28.35 -11.72
CA THR A 9 25.57 -28.59 -11.74
C THR A 9 24.70 -27.34 -11.48
N THR A 10 24.48 -26.61 -12.56
CA THR A 10 23.66 -25.39 -12.66
C THR A 10 22.18 -25.52 -12.26
N PRO A 11 21.47 -26.68 -12.37
CA PRO A 11 20.03 -26.74 -12.10
C PRO A 11 19.67 -26.71 -10.61
N ASP A 12 20.41 -27.45 -9.78
CA ASP A 12 20.09 -27.64 -8.36
C ASP A 12 20.39 -26.38 -7.53
N PHE A 13 21.46 -25.66 -7.90
CA PHE A 13 21.76 -24.35 -7.31
C PHE A 13 20.67 -23.32 -7.65
N VAL A 14 20.24 -23.26 -8.92
CA VAL A 14 19.17 -22.35 -9.36
C VAL A 14 17.84 -22.71 -8.70
N ALA A 15 17.50 -24.00 -8.60
CA ALA A 15 16.29 -24.46 -7.92
C ALA A 15 16.25 -24.04 -6.44
N ARG A 16 17.39 -24.13 -5.73
CA ARG A 16 17.51 -23.64 -4.35
C ARG A 16 17.30 -22.14 -4.23
N LEU A 17 17.89 -21.35 -5.13
CA LEU A 17 17.70 -19.89 -5.16
C LEU A 17 16.23 -19.50 -5.40
N VAL A 18 15.58 -20.12 -6.37
CA VAL A 18 14.16 -19.89 -6.68
C VAL A 18 13.28 -20.25 -5.47
N THR A 19 13.54 -21.40 -4.86
CA THR A 19 12.81 -21.84 -3.66
C THR A 19 12.98 -20.86 -2.49
N GLN A 20 14.20 -20.37 -2.26
CA GLN A 20 14.48 -19.41 -1.20
C GLN A 20 13.84 -18.04 -1.46
N ALA A 21 13.87 -17.58 -2.72
CA ALA A 21 13.18 -16.35 -3.11
C ALA A 21 11.67 -16.47 -2.88
N GLU A 22 11.07 -17.60 -3.25
CA GLU A 22 9.62 -17.81 -3.09
C GLU A 22 9.21 -17.91 -1.62
N LYS A 23 9.97 -18.64 -0.78
CA LYS A 23 9.79 -18.63 0.68
C LYS A 23 9.81 -17.21 1.26
N SER A 24 10.73 -16.38 0.76
CA SER A 24 10.87 -15.00 1.23
C SER A 24 9.65 -14.14 0.82
N ARG A 25 9.14 -14.30 -0.41
CA ARG A 25 7.92 -13.63 -0.89
C ARG A 25 6.69 -14.05 -0.07
N GLN A 26 6.55 -15.34 0.19
CA GLN A 26 5.44 -15.87 0.99
C GLN A 26 5.48 -15.32 2.41
N LEU A 27 6.65 -15.29 3.04
CA LEU A 27 6.84 -14.70 4.36
C LEU A 27 6.48 -13.19 4.37
N ALA A 28 6.95 -12.44 3.36
CA ALA A 28 6.60 -11.03 3.22
C ALA A 28 5.09 -10.84 3.07
N ARG A 29 4.42 -11.67 2.25
CA ARG A 29 2.96 -11.64 2.07
C ARG A 29 2.21 -11.87 3.38
N ILE A 30 2.60 -12.89 4.15
CA ILE A 30 1.98 -13.18 5.46
C ILE A 30 2.15 -11.98 6.40
N ARG A 31 3.35 -11.42 6.48
CA ARG A 31 3.64 -10.25 7.33
C ARG A 31 2.82 -9.02 6.93
N THR A 32 2.71 -8.75 5.63
CA THR A 32 1.91 -7.64 5.11
C THR A 32 0.43 -7.83 5.45
N LEU A 33 -0.12 -9.02 5.27
CA LEU A 33 -1.52 -9.29 5.62
C LEU A 33 -1.77 -9.18 7.13
N ALA A 34 -0.85 -9.68 7.96
CA ALA A 34 -0.95 -9.55 9.40
C ALA A 34 -0.88 -8.08 9.86
N ALA A 35 -0.03 -7.27 9.24
CA ALA A 35 0.05 -5.84 9.50
C ALA A 35 -1.24 -5.12 9.08
N GLN A 36 -1.76 -5.40 7.88
CA GLN A 36 -3.03 -4.85 7.41
C GLN A 36 -4.20 -5.19 8.33
N GLU A 37 -4.27 -6.44 8.81
CA GLU A 37 -5.32 -6.87 9.73
C GLU A 37 -5.19 -6.18 11.09
N LYS A 38 -3.98 -6.02 11.61
CA LYS A 38 -3.72 -5.25 12.84
C LYS A 38 -4.15 -3.79 12.68
N ASP A 39 -3.80 -3.16 11.56
CA ASP A 39 -4.16 -1.78 11.27
C ASP A 39 -5.67 -1.62 11.09
N ARG A 40 -6.32 -2.57 10.41
CA ARG A 40 -7.79 -2.63 10.27
C ARG A 40 -8.46 -2.72 11.65
N ARG A 41 -8.00 -3.61 12.52
CA ARG A 41 -8.54 -3.73 13.89
C ARG A 41 -8.36 -2.44 14.68
N ARG A 42 -7.20 -1.81 14.60
CA ARG A 42 -6.91 -0.53 15.26
C ARG A 42 -7.76 0.62 14.72
N TYR A 43 -7.99 0.66 13.41
CA TYR A 43 -8.86 1.64 12.79
C TYR A 43 -10.30 1.43 13.23
N ASN A 44 -10.82 0.20 13.10
CA ASN A 44 -12.20 -0.13 13.46
C ASN A 44 -12.52 0.08 14.95
N SER A 45 -11.55 -0.10 15.85
CA SER A 45 -11.78 0.14 17.29
C SER A 45 -11.92 1.63 17.64
N ARG A 46 -11.35 2.52 16.82
CA ARG A 46 -11.40 3.98 17.02
C ARG A 46 -12.45 4.64 16.14
N HIS A 47 -12.72 4.08 14.98
CA HIS A 47 -13.63 4.62 13.99
C HIS A 47 -15.08 4.35 14.42
N ARG A 48 -15.89 5.41 14.50
CA ARG A 48 -17.34 5.32 14.67
C ARG A 48 -17.99 5.61 13.33
N ALA A 49 -19.02 4.85 12.97
CA ALA A 49 -19.83 5.17 11.80
C ALA A 49 -20.53 6.51 12.05
N VAL A 50 -20.21 7.52 11.24
CA VAL A 50 -20.89 8.82 11.24
C VAL A 50 -21.79 8.85 10.01
N LEU A 51 -23.09 9.00 10.23
CA LEU A 51 -24.06 9.22 9.17
C LEU A 51 -24.18 10.73 8.94
N TYR A 52 -23.89 11.18 7.72
CA TYR A 52 -24.05 12.58 7.31
C TYR A 52 -25.38 12.74 6.59
N GLN A 53 -26.13 13.78 6.95
CA GLN A 53 -27.33 14.18 6.23
C GLN A 53 -26.96 15.08 5.06
N PRO A 54 -27.73 15.07 3.96
CA PRO A 54 -27.53 16.00 2.85
C PRO A 54 -27.64 17.45 3.34
N GLY A 55 -26.57 18.23 3.17
CA GLY A 55 -26.47 19.61 3.67
C GLY A 55 -25.43 19.79 4.79
N ASP A 56 -24.97 18.70 5.42
CA ASP A 56 -23.90 18.75 6.40
C ASP A 56 -22.56 19.15 5.74
N LEU A 57 -21.81 20.04 6.40
CA LEU A 57 -20.45 20.39 5.98
C LEU A 57 -19.46 19.36 6.53
N VAL A 58 -18.77 18.66 5.63
CA VAL A 58 -17.76 17.66 5.99
C VAL A 58 -16.38 18.17 5.59
N TRP A 59 -15.41 18.05 6.48
CA TRP A 59 -14.02 18.31 6.17
C TRP A 59 -13.42 17.14 5.39
N ILE A 60 -13.08 17.37 4.13
CA ILE A 60 -12.40 16.39 3.30
C ILE A 60 -10.91 16.70 3.29
N TYR A 61 -10.09 15.67 3.52
CA TYR A 61 -8.66 15.73 3.29
C TYR A 61 -8.38 15.63 1.80
N ILE A 62 -7.87 16.73 1.21
CA ILE A 62 -7.49 16.76 -0.20
C ILE A 62 -5.96 16.83 -0.24
N PRO A 63 -5.27 15.75 -0.66
CA PRO A 63 -3.83 15.81 -0.83
C PRO A 63 -3.51 16.74 -2.01
N VAL A 64 -2.95 17.92 -1.71
CA VAL A 64 -2.44 18.82 -2.73
C VAL A 64 -1.06 18.33 -3.14
N ARG A 65 -0.92 17.90 -4.40
CA ARG A 65 0.36 17.47 -4.97
C ARG A 65 1.01 18.64 -5.68
N GLU A 66 2.17 19.06 -5.19
CA GLU A 66 3.08 19.94 -5.93
C GLU A 66 4.07 19.10 -6.72
N VAL A 67 4.22 19.38 -8.02
CA VAL A 67 5.18 18.69 -8.89
C VAL A 67 6.59 19.07 -8.43
N GLY A 68 7.41 18.09 -8.06
CA GLY A 68 8.78 18.28 -7.57
C GLY A 68 8.99 18.00 -6.07
N ARG A 69 7.93 17.76 -5.28
CA ARG A 69 8.04 17.27 -3.90
C ARG A 69 8.00 15.73 -3.85
N SER A 70 8.74 15.14 -2.90
CA SER A 70 8.69 13.70 -2.63
C SER A 70 7.26 13.29 -2.24
N VAL A 71 6.81 12.11 -2.70
CA VAL A 71 5.48 11.53 -2.40
C VAL A 71 5.21 11.46 -0.89
N LYS A 72 6.26 11.42 -0.08
CA LYS A 72 6.19 11.38 1.39
C LYS A 72 5.95 12.75 2.04
N THR A 73 6.11 13.84 1.29
CA THR A 73 5.98 15.22 1.75
C THR A 73 4.86 15.92 0.99
N VAL A 74 3.62 15.55 1.30
CA VAL A 74 2.41 16.24 0.82
C VAL A 74 1.86 17.14 1.92
N GLU A 75 1.60 18.40 1.58
CA GLU A 75 0.92 19.32 2.47
C GLU A 75 -0.53 18.90 2.67
N LYS A 76 -0.99 19.03 3.91
CA LYS A 76 -2.32 18.59 4.31
C LYS A 76 -3.28 19.78 4.28
N VAL A 77 -4.12 19.84 3.26
CA VAL A 77 -5.19 20.85 3.18
C VAL A 77 -6.53 20.19 3.49
N LEU A 78 -7.24 20.74 4.48
CA LEU A 78 -8.61 20.38 4.79
C LEU A 78 -9.53 21.39 4.10
N ARG A 79 -10.50 20.92 3.33
CA ARG A 79 -11.56 21.76 2.75
C ARG A 79 -12.92 21.29 3.25
N ALA A 80 -13.77 22.24 3.63
CA ALA A 80 -15.17 21.96 3.94
C ALA A 80 -15.95 21.80 2.63
N VAL A 81 -16.64 20.68 2.47
CA VAL A 81 -17.44 20.34 1.29
C VAL A 81 -18.83 19.90 1.77
N PRO A 82 -19.92 20.34 1.11
CA PRO A 82 -21.26 19.86 1.46
C PRO A 82 -21.38 18.36 1.16
N SER A 83 -22.03 17.62 2.07
CA SER A 83 -22.22 16.16 1.99
C SER A 83 -22.97 15.70 0.74
N SER A 84 -23.76 16.58 0.11
CA SER A 84 -24.50 16.35 -1.14
C SER A 84 -23.62 16.27 -2.40
N ALA A 85 -22.33 16.62 -2.30
CA ALA A 85 -21.39 16.57 -3.42
C ALA A 85 -20.73 15.19 -3.64
N GLN A 86 -21.19 14.13 -2.95
CA GLN A 86 -20.74 12.74 -3.16
C GLN A 86 -21.25 12.14 -4.48
N THR A 87 -20.98 12.78 -5.61
CA THR A 87 -21.20 12.21 -6.95
C THR A 87 -20.07 12.51 -7.92
N PHE A 88 -18.87 12.77 -7.42
CA PHE A 88 -17.67 12.68 -8.25
C PHE A 88 -16.84 11.52 -7.74
N GLY A 89 -16.88 10.42 -8.50
CA GLY A 89 -16.11 9.22 -8.25
C GLY A 89 -14.63 9.53 -8.09
N CYS A 90 -14.18 9.68 -6.86
CA CYS A 90 -12.78 9.56 -6.52
C CYS A 90 -12.41 8.08 -6.59
N ASN A 91 -12.17 7.61 -7.81
CA ASN A 91 -11.43 6.38 -8.08
C ASN A 91 -10.02 6.52 -7.48
N LEU A 92 -9.87 6.30 -6.18
CA LEU A 92 -8.58 6.09 -5.52
C LEU A 92 -8.20 4.60 -5.48
N ARG A 93 -8.84 3.77 -6.32
CA ARG A 93 -8.31 2.46 -6.69
C ARG A 93 -7.43 2.59 -7.92
N GLY A 94 -6.12 2.48 -7.69
CA GLY A 94 -5.14 2.21 -8.73
C GLY A 94 -4.40 3.45 -9.22
N SER A 95 -3.31 3.79 -8.54
CA SER A 95 -2.10 4.14 -9.28
C SER A 95 -1.00 3.21 -8.80
N ARG A 96 -0.73 2.19 -9.62
CA ARG A 96 0.63 1.65 -9.76
C ARG A 96 1.57 2.85 -9.91
N PHE A 97 2.61 2.89 -9.10
CA PHE A 97 4.04 2.91 -9.46
C PHE A 97 4.83 3.14 -8.16
#